data_AF-A0A383D6T8-F1
#
_entry.id   AF-A0A383D6T8-F1
#
_cell.length_a   1.000
_cell.length_b   1.000
_cell.length_c   1.000
_cell.angle_alpha   90.00
_cell.angle_beta   90.00
_cell.angle_gamma   90.00
#
_symmetry.space_group_name_H-M   'P 1'
#
loop_
_entity.id
_entity.type
_entity.pdbx_description
1 polymer ?
#
loop_
_entity_poly.entity_id
_entity_poly.type
_entity_poly.pdbx_seq_one_letter_code
_entity_poly.pdbx_strand_id
1 'polypeptide(L)'
;LKDDKTVTIVKFKTTSLNLSGISTKSISVPKMQETSTLKILRCIKNNNTSADMHNCSPTRKSFMDTKIEINKRFGMPIFIPLISLVCAFLLSSRNDKKIYDYNKYIYFLIGFSILVLSEIFVRYSGISWTHTAIYYLLPLGMLPVFYLTLIRKFKYENLF
;
A
#
# COMPACT_ATOMS: atom_id res chain seq x y z
N LEU A 1 -60.88 -51.11 -18.63
CA LEU A 1 -60.30 -49.78 -18.91
C LEU A 1 -60.98 -48.74 -18.04
N LYS A 2 -60.22 -48.12 -17.12
CA LYS A 2 -60.34 -46.70 -16.78
C LYS A 2 -59.14 -46.34 -15.89
N ASP A 3 -58.17 -45.76 -16.55
CA ASP A 3 -56.88 -45.31 -16.01
C ASP A 3 -57.06 -43.83 -15.70
N ASP A 4 -57.58 -43.50 -14.51
CA ASP A 4 -57.80 -42.11 -14.09
C ASP A 4 -56.46 -41.50 -13.65
N LYS A 5 -55.65 -41.09 -14.64
CA LYS A 5 -54.43 -40.30 -14.44
C LYS A 5 -54.80 -38.88 -14.01
N THR A 6 -55.03 -38.68 -12.72
CA THR A 6 -55.18 -37.35 -12.13
C THR A 6 -53.80 -36.67 -12.04
N VAL A 7 -53.46 -35.86 -13.05
CA VAL A 7 -52.24 -35.05 -13.04
C VAL A 7 -52.41 -33.91 -12.02
N THR A 8 -51.65 -33.97 -10.93
CA THR A 8 -51.61 -32.91 -9.91
C THR A 8 -50.61 -31.83 -10.32
N ILE A 9 -51.09 -30.73 -10.89
CA ILE A 9 -50.23 -29.59 -11.24
C ILE A 9 -50.00 -28.75 -9.98
N VAL A 10 -48.84 -28.90 -9.37
CA VAL A 10 -48.42 -28.11 -8.19
C VAL A 10 -48.03 -26.71 -8.66
N LYS A 11 -48.92 -25.73 -8.48
CA LYS A 11 -48.66 -24.32 -8.80
C LYS A 11 -48.12 -23.62 -7.55
N PHE A 12 -46.81 -23.42 -7.50
CA PHE A 12 -46.16 -22.72 -6.40
C PHE A 12 -46.59 -21.24 -6.38
N LYS A 13 -47.05 -20.77 -5.22
CA LYS A 13 -47.25 -19.34 -4.95
C LYS A 13 -45.87 -18.71 -4.77
N THR A 14 -45.65 -17.53 -5.34
CA THR A 14 -44.37 -16.81 -5.31
C THR A 14 -43.75 -16.85 -3.91
N THR A 15 -42.52 -17.34 -3.82
CA THR A 15 -41.75 -17.41 -2.57
C THR A 15 -41.45 -16.00 -2.08
N SER A 16 -42.16 -15.54 -1.05
CA SER A 16 -41.83 -14.30 -0.34
C SER A 16 -40.62 -14.54 0.55
N LEU A 17 -39.43 -14.28 0.01
CA LEU A 17 -38.20 -14.28 0.80
C LEU A 17 -38.18 -13.02 1.66
N ASN A 18 -38.14 -13.19 2.98
CA ASN A 18 -38.01 -12.08 3.92
C ASN A 18 -36.52 -11.69 4.04
N LEU A 19 -36.08 -10.73 3.21
CA LEU A 19 -34.69 -10.25 3.19
C LEU A 19 -34.35 -9.29 4.33
N SER A 20 -35.25 -9.03 5.27
CA SER A 20 -35.02 -8.09 6.39
C SER A 20 -33.84 -8.49 7.32
N GLY A 21 -33.46 -9.77 7.34
CA GLY A 21 -32.25 -10.25 8.05
C GLY A 21 -30.97 -10.25 7.20
N ILE A 22 -31.05 -9.94 5.90
CA ILE A 22 -29.92 -9.84 4.99
C ILE A 22 -29.57 -8.36 4.86
N SER A 23 -29.08 -7.75 5.95
CA SER A 23 -28.44 -6.43 5.86
C SER A 23 -27.27 -6.58 4.89
N THR A 24 -27.31 -5.86 3.77
CA THR A 24 -26.28 -5.94 2.74
C THR A 24 -24.90 -5.69 3.36
N LYS A 25 -23.95 -6.61 3.17
CA LYS A 25 -22.51 -6.35 3.44
C LYS A 25 -21.91 -5.35 2.43
N SER A 26 -22.74 -4.50 1.84
CA SER A 26 -22.30 -3.38 1.02
C SER A 26 -21.79 -2.31 1.97
N ILE A 27 -20.49 -2.08 1.97
CA ILE A 27 -19.87 -1.01 2.73
C ILE A 27 -20.30 0.31 2.06
N SER A 28 -21.36 0.94 2.57
CA SER A 28 -21.86 2.23 2.09
C SER A 28 -21.02 3.43 2.57
N VAL A 29 -20.07 3.16 3.47
CA VAL A 29 -19.19 4.17 4.07
C VAL A 29 -17.78 4.07 3.46
N PRO A 30 -17.12 5.20 3.15
CA PRO A 30 -15.79 5.18 2.56
C PRO A 30 -14.77 4.59 3.54
N LYS A 31 -13.89 3.71 3.04
CA LYS A 31 -12.77 3.17 3.83
C LYS A 31 -11.78 4.29 4.16
N MET A 32 -10.99 4.14 5.23
CA MET A 32 -9.96 5.12 5.61
C MET A 32 -9.03 5.49 4.43
N GLN A 33 -8.74 4.52 3.56
CA GLN A 33 -7.96 4.70 2.32
C GLN A 33 -8.61 5.65 1.29
N GLU A 34 -9.93 5.77 1.28
CA GLU A 34 -10.70 6.62 0.36
C GLU A 34 -10.98 8.01 0.95
N THR A 35 -10.69 8.21 2.23
CA THR A 35 -10.89 9.50 2.89
C THR A 35 -9.77 10.47 2.57
N SER A 36 -10.10 11.75 2.39
CA SER A 36 -9.11 12.77 2.05
C SER A 36 -8.13 13.05 3.20
N THR A 37 -6.87 13.31 2.86
CA THR A 37 -5.79 13.51 3.85
C THR A 37 -6.09 14.66 4.81
N LEU A 38 -6.77 15.71 4.35
CA LEU A 38 -7.18 16.84 5.19
C LEU A 38 -8.22 16.43 6.26
N LYS A 39 -9.17 15.55 5.92
CA LYS A 39 -10.16 15.03 6.87
C LYS A 39 -9.49 14.11 7.90
N ILE A 40 -8.57 13.26 7.45
CA ILE A 40 -7.75 12.42 8.33
C ILE A 40 -6.90 13.27 9.29
N LEU A 41 -6.27 14.34 8.81
CA LEU A 41 -5.46 15.23 9.65
C LEU A 41 -6.30 15.97 10.70
N ARG A 42 -7.52 16.37 10.34
CA ARG A 42 -8.51 16.94 11.28
C ARG A 42 -8.93 15.92 12.35
N CYS A 43 -9.12 14.66 11.97
CA CYS A 43 -9.40 13.56 12.90
C CYS A 43 -8.27 13.39 13.95
N ILE A 44 -7.00 13.47 13.54
CA ILE A 44 -5.86 13.40 14.48
C ILE A 44 -5.75 14.65 15.37
N LYS A 45 -6.00 15.84 14.81
CA LYS A 45 -5.82 17.11 15.53
C LYS A 45 -6.93 17.38 16.55
N ASN A 46 -8.15 16.92 16.28
CA ASN A 46 -9.33 17.30 17.03
C ASN A 46 -9.85 16.13 17.89
N ASN A 47 -9.12 15.83 18.98
CA ASN A 47 -9.37 14.67 19.85
C ASN A 47 -10.80 14.53 20.39
N ASN A 48 -11.62 15.60 20.39
CA ASN A 48 -12.88 15.65 21.14
C ASN A 48 -14.09 16.21 20.37
N THR A 49 -13.97 16.56 19.09
CA THR A 49 -15.14 17.01 18.32
C THR A 49 -15.24 16.18 17.07
N SER A 50 -16.32 15.39 17.03
CA SER A 50 -16.87 14.63 15.92
C SER A 50 -16.77 15.40 14.61
N ALA A 51 -15.61 15.32 13.96
CA ALA A 51 -15.56 15.41 12.52
C ALA A 51 -16.44 14.25 12.05
N ASP A 52 -17.52 14.56 11.34
CA ASP A 52 -18.57 13.68 10.85
C ASP A 52 -17.99 12.53 9.99
N MET A 53 -17.36 11.58 10.67
CA MET A 53 -16.57 10.51 10.10
C MET A 53 -16.74 9.30 11.02
N HIS A 54 -17.58 8.38 10.57
CA HIS A 54 -17.93 7.13 11.25
C HIS A 54 -16.69 6.28 11.65
N ASN A 55 -15.55 6.49 10.98
CA ASN A 55 -14.30 5.76 11.19
C ASN A 55 -13.26 6.49 12.06
N CYS A 56 -13.54 7.71 12.54
CA CYS A 56 -12.68 8.43 13.48
C CYS A 56 -13.10 8.12 14.92
N SER A 57 -12.94 6.86 15.34
CA SER A 57 -13.16 6.51 16.76
C SER A 57 -11.94 6.92 17.58
N PRO A 58 -12.10 7.43 18.82
CA PRO A 58 -10.97 7.76 19.71
C PRO A 58 -10.27 6.51 20.27
N THR A 59 -10.38 5.36 19.61
CA THR A 59 -9.71 4.13 20.02
C THR A 59 -8.24 4.15 19.60
N ARG A 60 -7.35 3.67 20.47
CA ARG A 60 -5.89 3.63 20.22
C ARG A 60 -5.52 2.93 18.91
N LYS A 61 -6.27 1.88 18.55
CA LYS A 61 -6.09 1.12 17.31
C LYS A 61 -6.45 1.94 16.06
N SER A 62 -7.62 2.59 16.08
CA SER A 62 -8.07 3.47 14.99
C SER A 62 -7.09 4.63 14.77
N PHE A 63 -6.52 5.18 15.84
CA PHE A 63 -5.53 6.25 15.74
C PHE A 63 -4.19 5.76 15.15
N MET A 64 -3.74 4.56 15.51
CA MET A 64 -2.55 3.93 14.92
C MET A 64 -2.76 3.65 13.43
N ASP A 65 -3.89 3.06 13.06
CA ASP A 65 -4.24 2.77 11.66
C ASP A 65 -4.31 4.07 10.83
N THR A 66 -4.86 5.14 11.41
CA THR A 66 -4.90 6.47 10.78
C THR A 66 -3.49 7.03 10.55
N LYS A 67 -2.59 6.91 11.53
CA LYS A 67 -1.19 7.33 11.39
C LYS A 67 -0.45 6.53 10.31
N ILE A 68 -0.68 5.22 10.23
CA ILE A 68 -0.09 4.35 9.20
C ILE A 68 -0.52 4.81 7.82
N GLU A 69 -1.81 5.08 7.62
CA GLU A 69 -2.36 5.51 6.33
C GLU A 69 -1.78 6.86 5.88
N ILE A 70 -1.64 7.82 6.79
CA ILE A 70 -0.94 9.09 6.51
C ILE A 70 0.51 8.82 6.11
N ASN A 71 1.23 8.04 6.90
CA ASN A 71 2.65 7.76 6.64
C ASN A 71 2.84 7.00 5.33
N LYS A 72 1.90 6.15 4.93
CA LYS A 72 1.88 5.48 3.64
C LYS A 72 1.78 6.49 2.49
N ARG A 73 0.88 7.48 2.61
CA ARG A 73 0.66 8.52 1.58
C ARG A 73 1.84 9.46 1.40
N PHE A 74 2.50 9.86 2.48
CA PHE A 74 3.64 10.79 2.40
C PHE A 74 4.98 10.08 2.25
N GLY A 75 5.14 8.91 2.84
CA GLY A 75 6.40 8.19 2.88
C GLY A 75 6.66 7.34 1.63
N MET A 76 5.67 6.62 1.10
CA MET A 76 5.89 5.78 -0.10
C MET A 76 6.44 6.57 -1.30
N PRO A 77 5.97 7.79 -1.60
CA PRO A 77 6.54 8.59 -2.69
C PRO A 77 8.04 8.86 -2.54
N ILE A 78 8.58 8.93 -1.32
CA ILE A 78 10.00 9.21 -1.05
C ILE A 78 10.89 8.02 -1.43
N PHE A 79 10.34 6.79 -1.46
CA PHE A 79 11.07 5.61 -1.92
C PHE A 79 11.16 5.51 -3.45
N ILE A 80 10.32 6.23 -4.20
CA ILE A 80 10.30 6.18 -5.67
C ILE A 80 11.63 6.68 -6.26
N PRO A 81 12.17 7.87 -5.87
CA PRO A 81 13.47 8.32 -6.34
C PRO A 81 14.63 7.36 -5.98
N LEU A 82 14.55 6.68 -4.84
CA LEU A 82 15.57 5.72 -4.43
C LEU A 82 15.59 4.51 -5.37
N ILE A 83 14.42 3.98 -5.70
CA ILE A 83 14.27 2.84 -6.61
C ILE A 83 14.67 3.23 -8.04
N SER A 84 14.30 4.44 -8.50
CA SER A 84 14.72 4.90 -9.83
C SER A 84 16.24 4.97 -9.94
N LEU A 85 16.93 5.35 -8.86
CA LEU A 85 18.38 5.41 -8.81
C LEU A 85 19.03 4.02 -8.81
N VAL A 86 18.42 3.04 -8.11
CA VAL A 86 18.81 1.62 -8.21
C VAL A 86 18.64 1.12 -9.65
N CYS A 87 17.55 1.47 -10.32
CA CYS A 87 17.34 1.13 -11.73
C CYS A 87 18.37 1.82 -12.66
N ALA A 88 18.86 3.02 -12.33
CA ALA A 88 19.88 3.70 -13.13
C ALA A 88 21.24 2.96 -13.12
N PHE A 89 21.56 2.19 -12.07
CA PHE A 89 22.78 1.37 -12.05
C PHE A 89 22.82 0.29 -13.13
N LEU A 90 21.65 -0.12 -13.63
CA LEU A 90 21.52 -1.08 -14.72
C LEU A 90 22.10 -0.53 -16.04
N LEU A 91 22.01 0.79 -16.27
CA LEU A 91 22.58 1.46 -17.45
C LEU A 91 24.12 1.54 -17.41
N SER A 92 24.71 1.54 -16.21
CA SER A 92 26.16 1.55 -16.04
C SER A 92 26.78 0.16 -16.23
N SER A 93 26.00 -0.93 -16.20
CA SER A 93 26.58 -2.27 -16.41
C SER A 93 26.99 -2.47 -17.88
N ARG A 94 28.30 -2.54 -18.14
CA ARG A 94 28.90 -2.82 -19.46
C ARG A 94 28.34 -4.08 -20.13
N ASN A 95 28.29 -4.07 -21.47
CA ASN A 95 27.77 -5.11 -22.38
C ASN A 95 28.56 -6.43 -22.40
N ASP A 96 29.26 -6.81 -21.34
CA ASP A 96 29.79 -8.16 -21.21
C ASP A 96 28.61 -9.11 -20.95
N LYS A 97 28.13 -9.75 -22.03
CA LYS A 97 26.83 -10.46 -22.09
C LYS A 97 26.52 -11.32 -20.86
N LYS A 98 27.51 -12.04 -20.33
CA LYS A 98 27.35 -12.95 -19.18
C LYS A 98 27.20 -12.23 -17.83
N ILE A 99 27.90 -11.10 -17.63
CA ILE A 99 27.87 -10.33 -16.37
C ILE A 99 26.65 -9.40 -16.35
N TYR A 100 26.28 -8.87 -17.50
CA TYR A 100 25.12 -7.99 -17.65
C TYR A 100 23.80 -8.69 -17.22
N ASP A 101 23.57 -9.91 -17.70
CA ASP A 101 22.35 -10.67 -17.35
C ASP A 101 22.25 -10.95 -15.85
N TYR A 102 23.38 -11.28 -15.20
CA TYR A 102 23.41 -11.51 -13.75
C TYR A 102 23.14 -10.23 -12.94
N ASN A 103 23.78 -9.12 -13.33
CA ASN A 103 23.59 -7.81 -12.69
C ASN A 103 22.14 -7.33 -12.78
N LYS A 104 21.47 -7.58 -13.91
CA LYS A 104 20.04 -7.26 -14.10
C LYS A 104 19.17 -7.91 -13.01
N TYR A 105 19.36 -9.20 -12.74
CA TYR A 105 18.61 -9.91 -11.70
C TYR A 105 18.96 -9.41 -10.30
N ILE A 106 20.23 -9.10 -10.03
CA ILE A 106 20.65 -8.53 -8.74
C ILE A 106 19.96 -7.18 -8.48
N TYR A 107 20.04 -6.23 -9.41
CA TYR A 107 19.45 -4.91 -9.22
C TYR A 107 17.93 -4.96 -9.13
N PHE A 108 17.29 -5.85 -9.89
CA PHE A 108 15.85 -6.13 -9.75
C PHE A 108 15.52 -6.63 -8.34
N LEU A 109 16.27 -7.61 -7.82
CA LEU A 109 16.05 -8.17 -6.48
C LEU A 109 16.29 -7.15 -5.37
N ILE A 110 17.30 -6.28 -5.52
CA ILE A 110 17.54 -5.15 -4.59
C ILE A 110 16.36 -4.17 -4.62
N GLY A 111 15.91 -3.74 -5.81
CA GLY A 111 14.77 -2.84 -5.94
C GLY A 111 13.48 -3.43 -5.36
N PHE A 112 13.21 -4.71 -5.64
CA PHE A 112 12.07 -5.43 -5.06
C PHE A 112 12.18 -5.54 -3.54
N SER A 113 13.37 -5.82 -3.00
CA SER A 113 13.61 -5.88 -1.56
C SER A 113 13.35 -4.52 -0.89
N ILE A 114 13.76 -3.41 -1.51
CA ILE A 114 13.47 -2.05 -1.03
C ILE A 114 11.95 -1.80 -0.98
N LEU A 115 11.19 -2.23 -1.99
CA LEU A 115 9.73 -2.12 -2.00
C LEU A 115 9.10 -2.89 -0.84
N VAL A 116 9.50 -4.16 -0.64
CA VAL A 116 8.99 -4.99 0.46
C VAL A 116 9.33 -4.36 1.82
N LEU A 117 10.57 -3.91 2.00
CA LEU A 117 11.00 -3.22 3.22
C LEU A 117 10.19 -1.94 3.46
N SER A 118 9.89 -1.16 2.42
CA SER A 118 9.09 0.05 2.56
C SER A 118 7.69 -0.23 3.11
N GLU A 119 7.03 -1.29 2.65
CA GLU A 119 5.70 -1.70 3.15
C GLU A 119 5.77 -2.20 4.59
N ILE A 120 6.84 -2.92 4.96
CA ILE A 120 7.06 -3.36 6.35
C ILE A 120 7.28 -2.14 7.26
N PHE A 121 8.17 -1.21 6.90
CA PHE A 121 8.45 -0.05 7.73
C PHE A 121 7.24 0.88 7.91
N VAL A 122 6.41 1.05 6.87
CA VAL A 122 5.14 1.79 6.97
C VAL A 122 4.24 1.21 8.05
N ARG A 123 4.12 -0.11 8.14
CA ARG A 123 3.29 -0.79 9.16
C ARG A 123 3.82 -0.57 10.57
N TYR A 124 5.14 -0.63 10.76
CA TYR A 124 5.77 -0.38 12.06
C TYR A 124 5.73 1.09 12.49
N SER A 125 5.69 2.03 11.54
CA SER A 125 5.62 3.47 11.79
C SER A 125 4.36 3.91 12.58
N GLY A 126 3.28 3.11 12.56
CA GLY A 126 2.07 3.41 13.34
C GLY A 126 2.25 3.36 14.85
N ILE A 127 3.18 2.52 15.32
CA ILE A 127 3.32 2.13 16.73
C ILE A 127 3.97 3.23 17.56
N SER A 128 5.07 3.83 17.08
CA SER A 128 5.84 4.83 17.81
C SER A 128 6.40 5.92 16.89
N TRP A 129 6.69 7.09 17.46
CA TRP A 129 7.27 8.23 16.71
C TRP A 129 8.72 7.96 16.29
N THR A 130 9.47 7.18 17.07
CA THR A 130 10.85 6.80 16.73
C THR A 130 10.89 5.96 15.45
N HIS A 131 9.99 4.99 15.30
CA HIS A 131 9.88 4.20 14.07
C HIS A 131 9.44 5.05 12.89
N THR A 132 8.56 6.04 13.09
CA THR A 132 8.22 7.02 12.05
C THR A 132 9.44 7.83 11.59
N ALA A 133 10.25 8.33 12.52
CA ALA A 133 11.44 9.10 12.18
C ALA A 133 12.45 8.27 11.36
N ILE A 134 12.70 7.03 11.78
CA ILE A 134 13.59 6.10 11.06
C ILE A 134 13.05 5.83 9.65
N TYR A 135 11.75 5.61 9.51
CA TYR A 135 11.12 5.34 8.23
C TYR A 135 11.32 6.47 7.20
N TYR A 136 11.28 7.73 7.62
CA TYR A 136 11.54 8.88 6.74
C TYR A 136 13.03 9.16 6.51
N LEU A 137 13.86 8.97 7.54
CA LEU A 137 15.29 9.26 7.46
C LEU A 137 16.04 8.23 6.60
N LEU A 138 15.60 6.97 6.60
CA LEU A 138 16.23 5.89 5.84
C LEU A 138 16.31 6.17 4.33
N PRO A 139 15.20 6.40 3.59
CA PRO A 139 15.28 6.67 2.16
C PRO A 139 15.99 8.00 1.87
N LEU A 140 15.81 9.02 2.73
CA LEU A 140 16.44 10.33 2.56
C LEU A 140 17.96 10.28 2.71
N GLY A 141 18.48 9.52 3.67
CA GLY A 141 19.91 9.33 3.88
C GLY A 141 20.55 8.41 2.84
N MET A 142 19.82 7.40 2.35
CA MET A 142 20.34 6.49 1.32
C MET A 142 20.41 7.13 -0.07
N LEU A 143 19.51 8.06 -0.38
CA LEU A 143 19.44 8.74 -1.68
C LEU A 143 20.77 9.42 -2.10
N PRO A 144 21.41 10.28 -1.27
CA PRO A 144 22.70 10.88 -1.62
C PRO A 144 23.83 9.85 -1.72
N VAL A 145 23.81 8.80 -0.88
CA VAL A 145 24.82 7.73 -0.92
C VAL A 145 24.78 6.97 -2.23
N PHE A 146 23.59 6.54 -2.68
CA PHE A 146 23.45 5.87 -3.97
C PHE A 146 23.76 6.81 -5.13
N TYR A 147 23.35 8.09 -5.06
CA TYR A 147 23.65 9.09 -6.09
C TYR A 147 25.15 9.32 -6.27
N LEU A 148 25.89 9.52 -5.17
CA LEU A 148 27.34 9.69 -5.20
C LEU A 148 28.06 8.43 -5.69
N THR A 149 27.54 7.24 -5.36
CA THR A 149 28.09 5.98 -5.86
C THR A 149 27.89 5.83 -7.37
N LEU A 150 26.70 6.21 -7.86
CA LEU A 150 26.36 6.17 -9.29
C LEU A 150 27.27 7.10 -10.11
N ILE A 151 27.41 8.37 -9.71
CA ILE A 151 28.25 9.33 -10.44
C ILE A 151 29.72 8.92 -10.42
N ARG A 152 30.20 8.35 -9.30
CA ARG A 152 31.57 7.83 -9.21
C ARG A 152 31.76 6.70 -10.22
N LYS A 153 30.82 5.77 -10.31
CA LYS A 153 30.88 4.64 -11.25
C LYS A 153 30.88 5.11 -12.71
N PHE A 154 29.97 6.01 -13.10
CA PHE A 154 29.96 6.60 -14.44
C PHE A 154 31.25 7.36 -14.77
N LYS A 155 31.84 8.07 -13.79
CA LYS A 155 33.12 8.78 -14.00
C LYS A 155 34.26 7.81 -14.28
N TYR A 156 34.37 6.69 -13.55
CA TYR A 156 35.38 5.67 -13.83
C TYR A 156 35.17 4.99 -15.18
N GLU A 157 33.91 4.80 -15.59
CA GLU A 157 33.58 4.24 -16.90
C GLU A 157 33.90 5.19 -18.06
N ASN A 158 33.80 6.51 -17.88
CA ASN A 158 34.18 7.49 -18.92
C ASN A 158 35.68 7.78 -18.98
N LEU A 159 36.46 7.39 -17.96
CA LEU A 159 37.91 7.62 -17.88
C LEU A 159 38.75 6.51 -18.51
N PHE A 160 38.12 5.38 -18.86
CA PHE A 160 38.70 4.22 -19.53
C PHE A 160 37.95 3.90 -20.82
#